data_AF-A0A3S3YN56-F1
#
_entry.id   AF-A0A3S3YN56-F1
#
_cell.length_a   1.000
_cell.length_b   1.000
_cell.length_c   1.000
_cell.angle_alpha   90.00
_cell.angle_beta   90.00
_cell.angle_gamma   90.00
#
_symmetry.space_group_name_H-M   'P 1'
#
loop_
_entity.id
_entity.type
_entity.pdbx_description
1 polymer ?
#
loop_
_entity_poly.entity_id
_entity_poly.type
_entity_poly.pdbx_seq_one_letter_code
_entity_poly.pdbx_strand_id
1 'polypeptide(L)'
;MMNRRLQALQLMQRIENQDLERLSRDLNDAQGRRARAEGEIAALDTRAGLEARSVMTESLPYIGRFLAELRREQDRQRQVTREMTGRIDALRDTVMASFTRGKTYERLGDDIRSAQRCERLAREEAALSDLTTARFARQAVS
;
A
#
# COMPACT_ATOMS: atom_id res chain seq x y z
N MET A 1 27.19 -0.70 -19.07
CA MET A 1 26.73 -0.90 -17.67
C MET A 1 25.44 -0.14 -17.34
N MET A 2 25.27 1.11 -17.78
CA MET A 2 24.11 1.97 -17.46
C MET A 2 22.73 1.36 -17.81
N ASN A 3 22.58 0.74 -19.00
CA ASN A 3 21.31 0.10 -19.41
C ASN A 3 20.89 -1.05 -18.49
N ARG A 4 21.84 -1.86 -17.99
CA ARG A 4 21.55 -2.94 -17.04
C ARG A 4 21.05 -2.40 -15.71
N ARG A 5 21.60 -1.26 -15.26
CA ARG A 5 21.17 -0.58 -14.03
C ARG A 5 19.75 -0.03 -14.15
N LEU A 6 19.39 0.59 -15.28
CA LEU A 6 18.03 1.08 -15.52
C LEU A 6 17.01 -0.07 -15.56
N GLN A 7 17.34 -1.17 -16.25
CA GLN A 7 16.51 -2.38 -16.28
C GLN A 7 16.31 -2.97 -14.88
N ALA A 8 17.36 -3.02 -14.06
CA ALA A 8 17.26 -3.49 -12.68
C ALA A 8 16.34 -2.60 -11.83
N LEU A 9 16.44 -1.27 -11.96
CA LEU A 9 15.54 -0.34 -11.25
C LEU A 9 14.08 -0.51 -11.67
N GLN A 10 13.83 -0.68 -12.98
CA GLN A 10 12.49 -0.95 -13.49
C GLN A 10 11.91 -2.26 -12.97
N LEU A 11 12.75 -3.32 -12.88
CA LEU A 11 12.33 -4.59 -12.30
C LEU A 11 12.00 -4.44 -10.81
N MET A 12 12.85 -3.76 -10.04
CA MET A 12 12.60 -3.52 -8.61
C MET A 12 11.34 -2.68 -8.38
N GLN A 13 11.11 -1.64 -9.18
CA GLN A 13 9.88 -0.86 -9.13
C GLN A 13 8.64 -1.73 -9.43
N ARG A 14 8.72 -2.62 -10.42
CA ARG A 14 7.63 -3.53 -10.75
C ARG A 14 7.33 -4.50 -9.62
N ILE A 15 8.36 -5.03 -8.95
CA ILE A 15 8.21 -5.91 -7.79
C ILE A 15 7.53 -5.16 -6.65
N GLU A 16 7.99 -3.95 -6.31
CA GLU A 16 7.38 -3.14 -5.25
C GLU A 16 5.91 -2.77 -5.58
N ASN A 17 5.57 -2.51 -6.85
CA ASN A 17 4.18 -2.28 -7.24
C ASN A 17 3.30 -3.53 -7.05
N GLN A 18 3.80 -4.71 -7.39
CA GLN A 18 3.07 -5.97 -7.17
C GLN A 18 2.89 -6.26 -5.68
N ASP A 19 3.92 -5.99 -4.87
CA ASP A 19 3.85 -6.10 -3.42
C ASP A 19 2.83 -5.10 -2.85
N LEU A 20 2.83 -3.86 -3.31
CA LEU A 20 1.88 -2.83 -2.89
C LEU A 20 0.44 -3.24 -3.20
N GLU A 21 0.17 -3.79 -4.39
CA GLU A 21 -1.16 -4.30 -4.75
C GLU A 21 -1.61 -5.47 -3.87
N ARG A 22 -0.69 -6.38 -3.53
CA ARG A 22 -0.97 -7.50 -2.62
C ARG A 22 -1.26 -7.00 -1.20
N LEU A 23 -0.37 -6.16 -0.66
CA LEU A 23 -0.49 -5.62 0.69
C LEU A 23 -1.74 -4.74 0.84
N SER A 24 -2.11 -3.99 -0.20
CA SER A 24 -3.34 -3.19 -0.20
C SER A 24 -4.59 -4.06 -0.15
N ARG A 25 -4.60 -5.20 -0.86
CA ARG A 25 -5.67 -6.20 -0.77
C ARG A 25 -5.77 -6.79 0.63
N ASP A 26 -4.64 -7.23 1.19
CA ASP A 26 -4.59 -7.79 2.54
C ASP A 26 -5.06 -6.78 3.61
N LEU A 27 -4.69 -5.50 3.44
CA LEU A 27 -5.12 -4.41 4.32
C LEU A 27 -6.63 -4.19 4.23
N ASN A 28 -7.18 -4.12 3.01
CA ASN A 28 -8.61 -3.96 2.79
C ASN A 28 -9.40 -5.14 3.36
N ASP A 29 -8.91 -6.37 3.20
CA ASP A 29 -9.53 -7.56 3.77
C ASP A 29 -9.53 -7.53 5.30
N ALA A 30 -8.41 -7.13 5.92
CA ALA A 30 -8.31 -6.98 7.37
C ALA A 30 -9.26 -5.89 7.90
N GLN A 31 -9.35 -4.75 7.21
CA GLN A 31 -10.31 -3.68 7.52
C GLN A 31 -11.76 -4.16 7.40
N GLY A 32 -12.08 -4.91 6.33
CA GLY A 32 -13.40 -5.49 6.12
C GLY A 32 -13.77 -6.49 7.22
N ARG A 33 -12.84 -7.35 7.66
CA ARG A 33 -13.07 -8.27 8.78
C ARG A 33 -13.30 -7.52 10.09
N ARG A 34 -12.51 -6.48 10.37
CA ARG A 34 -12.70 -5.64 11.56
C ARG A 34 -14.07 -4.98 11.57
N ALA A 35 -14.47 -4.38 10.46
CA ALA A 35 -15.77 -3.71 10.34
C ALA A 35 -16.95 -4.68 10.52
N ARG A 36 -16.83 -5.92 10.01
CA ARG A 36 -17.84 -6.96 10.25
C ARG A 36 -17.94 -7.33 11.73
N ALA A 37 -16.81 -7.56 12.39
CA ALA A 37 -16.79 -7.87 13.82
C ALA A 37 -17.36 -6.72 14.67
N GLU A 38 -17.05 -5.46 14.34
CA GLU A 38 -17.65 -4.27 14.97
C GLU A 38 -19.18 -4.23 14.77
N GLY A 39 -19.65 -4.55 13.56
CA GLY A 39 -21.08 -4.65 13.26
C GLY A 39 -21.78 -5.79 14.03
N GLU A 40 -21.13 -6.94 14.17
CA GLU A 40 -21.64 -8.08 14.95
C GLU A 40 -21.74 -7.73 16.44
N ILE A 41 -20.74 -7.02 17.01
CA ILE A 41 -20.81 -6.53 18.40
C ILE A 41 -22.04 -5.63 18.60
N ALA A 42 -22.24 -4.65 17.71
CA ALA A 42 -23.38 -3.73 17.78
C ALA A 42 -24.73 -4.45 17.66
N ALA A 43 -24.81 -5.47 16.79
CA ALA A 43 -26.01 -6.30 16.65
C ALA A 43 -26.28 -7.12 17.92
N LEU A 44 -25.24 -7.70 18.53
CA LEU A 44 -25.36 -8.44 19.79
C LEU A 44 -25.79 -7.52 20.95
N ASP A 45 -25.26 -6.30 21.03
CA ASP A 45 -25.66 -5.29 22.02
C ASP A 45 -27.14 -4.93 21.87
N THR A 46 -27.60 -4.72 20.63
CA THR A 46 -29.01 -4.44 20.33
C THR A 46 -29.89 -5.61 20.76
N ARG A 47 -29.49 -6.84 20.43
CA ARG A 47 -30.22 -8.06 20.82
C ARG A 47 -30.30 -8.22 22.33
N ALA A 48 -29.19 -8.03 23.04
CA ALA A 48 -29.17 -8.07 24.51
C ALA A 48 -30.12 -7.04 25.13
N GLY A 49 -30.16 -5.83 24.58
CA GLY A 49 -31.05 -4.76 25.04
C GLY A 49 -32.54 -5.04 24.81
N LEU A 50 -32.90 -5.66 23.68
CA LEU A 50 -34.28 -6.05 23.38
C LEU A 50 -34.75 -7.17 24.32
N GLU A 51 -33.93 -8.20 24.50
CA GLU A 51 -34.25 -9.37 25.32
C GLU A 51 -34.37 -9.00 26.80
N ALA A 52 -33.50 -8.10 27.29
CA ALA A 52 -33.58 -7.59 28.65
C ALA A 52 -34.87 -6.79 28.96
N ARG A 53 -35.52 -6.21 27.93
CA ARG A 53 -36.79 -5.46 28.08
C ARG A 53 -38.03 -6.34 27.94
N SER A 54 -37.88 -7.51 27.30
CA SER A 54 -38.98 -8.42 26.95
C SER A 54 -39.24 -9.51 28.02
N VAL A 55 -38.57 -9.46 29.17
CA VAL A 55 -38.54 -10.58 30.12
C VAL A 55 -39.87 -10.72 30.86
N MET A 56 -40.57 -11.82 30.61
CA MET A 56 -41.68 -12.31 31.45
C MET A 56 -41.13 -13.11 32.63
N THR A 57 -41.84 -13.14 33.75
CA THR A 57 -41.40 -13.75 35.03
C THR A 57 -40.99 -15.22 34.90
N GLU A 58 -41.62 -15.95 33.97
CA GLU A 58 -41.36 -17.38 33.69
C GLU A 58 -40.04 -17.61 32.93
N SER A 59 -39.52 -16.60 32.24
CA SER A 59 -38.32 -16.66 31.39
C SER A 59 -37.02 -16.34 32.16
N LEU A 60 -37.13 -15.83 33.39
CA LEU A 60 -36.01 -15.37 34.22
C LEU A 60 -34.88 -16.40 34.42
N PRO A 61 -35.13 -17.71 34.54
CA PRO A 61 -34.05 -18.70 34.68
C PRO A 61 -33.20 -18.85 33.40
N TYR A 62 -33.78 -18.58 32.23
CA TYR A 62 -33.14 -18.76 30.93
C TYR A 62 -32.45 -17.49 30.44
N ILE A 63 -32.94 -16.31 30.83
CA ILE A 63 -32.39 -15.01 30.42
C ILE A 63 -30.92 -14.87 30.82
N GLY A 64 -30.54 -15.34 32.02
CA GLY A 64 -29.17 -15.22 32.52
C GLY A 64 -28.17 -16.04 31.69
N ARG A 65 -28.55 -17.25 31.27
CA ARG A 65 -27.72 -18.11 30.41
C ARG A 65 -27.56 -17.51 29.03
N PHE A 66 -28.67 -17.05 28.45
CA PHE A 66 -28.68 -16.41 27.15
C PHE A 66 -27.83 -15.13 27.11
N LEU A 67 -27.97 -14.24 28.10
CA LEU A 67 -27.14 -13.05 28.21
C LEU A 67 -25.65 -13.38 28.41
N ALA A 68 -25.34 -14.47 29.13
CA ALA A 68 -23.96 -14.94 29.26
C ALA A 68 -23.39 -15.47 27.93
N GLU A 69 -24.20 -16.15 27.11
CA GLU A 69 -23.81 -16.57 25.77
C GLU A 69 -23.57 -15.39 24.83
N LEU A 70 -24.46 -14.38 24.85
CA LEU A 70 -24.26 -13.15 24.08
C LEU A 70 -22.97 -12.44 24.48
N ARG A 71 -22.67 -12.33 25.77
CA ARG A 71 -21.40 -11.75 26.25
C ARG A 71 -20.18 -12.52 25.76
N ARG A 72 -20.22 -13.86 25.80
CA ARG A 72 -19.12 -14.70 25.28
C ARG A 72 -18.92 -14.51 23.78
N GLU A 73 -19.99 -14.34 23.01
CA GLU A 73 -19.88 -14.02 21.57
C GLU A 73 -19.30 -12.62 21.37
N GLN A 74 -19.77 -11.62 22.11
CA GLN A 74 -19.22 -10.26 22.05
C GLN A 74 -17.73 -10.22 22.38
N ASP A 75 -17.29 -10.95 23.41
CA ASP A 75 -15.88 -11.01 23.78
C ASP A 75 -15.03 -11.68 22.68
N ARG A 76 -15.56 -12.72 22.03
CA ARG A 76 -14.92 -13.32 20.85
C ARG A 76 -14.78 -12.31 19.71
N GLN A 77 -15.83 -11.57 19.39
CA GLN A 77 -15.77 -10.55 18.33
C GLN A 77 -14.83 -9.40 18.69
N ARG A 78 -14.79 -8.98 19.96
CA ARG A 78 -13.83 -7.97 20.44
C ARG A 78 -12.39 -8.44 20.31
N GLN A 79 -12.13 -9.73 20.54
CA GLN A 79 -10.81 -10.30 20.30
C GLN A 79 -10.45 -10.23 18.81
N VAL A 80 -11.36 -10.60 17.91
CA VAL A 80 -11.17 -10.45 16.46
C VAL A 80 -10.86 -8.99 16.09
N THR A 81 -11.59 -8.02 16.63
CA THR A 81 -11.33 -6.60 16.39
C THR A 81 -9.93 -6.17 16.84
N ARG A 82 -9.48 -6.62 18.02
CA ARG A 82 -8.13 -6.33 18.53
C ARG A 82 -7.04 -6.93 17.63
N GLU A 83 -7.19 -8.19 17.26
CA GLU A 83 -6.27 -8.90 16.37
C GLU A 83 -6.19 -8.22 14.99
N MET A 84 -7.34 -7.88 14.40
CA MET A 84 -7.37 -7.18 13.12
C MET A 84 -6.80 -5.77 13.22
N THR A 85 -6.97 -5.07 14.34
CA THR A 85 -6.38 -3.74 14.55
C THR A 85 -4.85 -3.81 14.53
N GLY A 86 -4.24 -4.71 15.30
CA GLY A 86 -2.79 -4.91 15.27
C GLY A 86 -2.27 -5.31 13.89
N ARG A 87 -3.03 -6.16 13.16
CA ARG A 87 -2.69 -6.54 11.79
C ARG A 87 -2.80 -5.38 10.81
N ILE A 88 -3.82 -4.52 10.94
CA ILE A 88 -4.01 -3.33 10.10
C ILE A 88 -2.85 -2.36 10.27
N ASP A 89 -2.42 -2.12 11.51
CA ASP A 89 -1.31 -1.20 11.79
C ASP A 89 0.00 -1.73 11.19
N ALA A 90 0.30 -3.02 11.39
CA ALA A 90 1.48 -3.64 10.78
C ALA A 90 1.45 -3.62 9.23
N LEU A 91 0.28 -3.86 8.63
CA LEU A 91 0.11 -3.80 7.17
C LEU A 91 0.25 -2.38 6.65
N ARG A 92 -0.27 -1.36 7.35
CA ARG A 92 -0.10 0.05 6.98
C ARG A 92 1.35 0.46 6.91
N ASP A 93 2.14 0.11 7.93
CA ASP A 93 3.57 0.41 7.95
C ASP A 93 4.31 -0.27 6.78
N THR A 94 3.94 -1.51 6.48
CA THR A 94 4.53 -2.27 5.37
C THR A 94 4.15 -1.69 4.00
N VAL A 95 2.88 -1.31 3.81
CA VAL A 95 2.39 -0.62 2.61
C VAL A 95 3.15 0.68 2.38
N MET A 96 3.30 1.50 3.42
CA MET A 96 4.04 2.76 3.33
C MET A 96 5.50 2.53 2.99
N ALA A 97 6.16 1.54 3.60
CA ALA A 97 7.54 1.21 3.32
C ALA A 97 7.75 0.74 1.86
N SER A 98 6.85 -0.09 1.32
CA SER A 98 6.90 -0.54 -0.08
C SER A 98 6.65 0.61 -1.05
N PHE A 99 5.67 1.47 -0.77
CA PHE A 99 5.40 2.67 -1.56
C PHE A 99 6.63 3.60 -1.62
N THR A 100 7.26 3.90 -0.49
CA THR A 100 8.46 4.74 -0.43
C THR A 100 9.62 4.13 -1.22
N ARG A 101 9.82 2.81 -1.12
CA ARG A 101 10.85 2.10 -1.91
C ARG A 101 10.58 2.18 -3.41
N GLY A 102 9.35 1.91 -3.83
CA GLY A 102 8.93 2.05 -5.23
C GLY A 102 9.19 3.44 -5.79
N LYS A 103 8.86 4.49 -5.02
CA LYS A 103 9.16 5.88 -5.39
C LYS A 103 10.64 6.22 -5.47
N THR A 104 11.45 5.60 -4.62
CA THR A 104 12.90 5.78 -4.65
C THR A 104 13.48 5.17 -5.93
N TYR A 105 13.06 3.97 -6.33
CA TYR A 105 13.51 3.36 -7.58
C TYR A 105 13.06 4.14 -8.81
N GLU A 106 11.83 4.65 -8.82
CA GLU A 106 11.31 5.52 -9.87
C GLU A 106 12.20 6.76 -10.04
N ARG A 107 12.48 7.48 -8.95
CA ARG A 107 13.32 8.68 -8.94
C ARG A 107 14.74 8.40 -9.44
N LEU A 108 15.37 7.33 -8.95
CA LEU A 108 16.70 6.93 -9.41
C LEU A 108 16.71 6.60 -10.92
N GLY A 109 15.62 6.02 -11.43
CA GLY A 109 15.46 5.75 -12.85
C GLY A 109 15.29 7.03 -13.69
N ASP A 110 14.60 8.04 -13.16
CA ASP A 110 14.47 9.36 -13.79
C ASP A 110 15.81 10.11 -13.83
N ASP A 111 16.57 10.08 -12.74
CA ASP A 111 17.88 10.72 -12.63
C ASP A 111 18.86 10.14 -13.67
N ILE A 112 18.90 8.81 -13.82
CA ILE A 112 19.73 8.14 -14.83
C ILE A 112 19.30 8.54 -16.25
N ARG A 113 17.98 8.56 -16.53
CA ARG A 113 17.47 8.97 -17.85
C ARG A 113 17.78 10.43 -18.14
N SER A 114 17.73 11.29 -17.13
CA SER A 114 18.09 12.70 -17.25
C SER A 114 19.57 12.87 -17.60
N ALA A 115 20.46 12.19 -16.85
CA ALA A 115 21.89 12.20 -17.13
C ALA A 115 22.21 11.71 -18.56
N GLN A 116 21.54 10.65 -19.03
CA GLN A 116 21.69 10.16 -20.40
C GLN A 116 21.26 11.18 -21.47
N ARG A 117 20.18 11.93 -21.21
CA ARG A 117 19.74 13.00 -22.12
C ARG A 117 20.77 14.12 -22.18
N CYS A 118 21.28 14.57 -21.03
CA CYS A 118 22.31 15.61 -20.98
C CYS A 118 23.59 15.17 -21.68
N GLU A 119 24.06 13.95 -21.44
CA GLU A 119 25.26 13.43 -22.09
C GLU A 119 25.09 13.30 -23.61
N ARG A 120 23.90 12.86 -24.07
CA ARG A 120 23.59 12.79 -25.49
C ARG A 120 23.58 14.16 -26.16
N LEU A 121 22.92 15.14 -25.54
CA LEU A 121 22.88 16.52 -26.05
C LEU A 121 24.29 17.13 -26.11
N ALA A 122 25.11 16.94 -25.08
CA ALA A 122 26.49 17.44 -25.08
C ALA A 122 27.34 16.82 -26.22
N ARG A 123 27.13 15.54 -26.54
CA ARG A 123 27.81 14.89 -27.68
C ARG A 123 27.30 15.40 -29.03
N GLU A 124 26.00 15.63 -29.15
CA GLU A 124 25.38 16.20 -30.36
C GLU A 124 25.90 17.64 -30.60
N GLU A 125 25.98 18.46 -29.55
CA GLU A 125 26.54 19.82 -29.59
C GLU A 125 28.02 19.83 -29.98
N ALA A 126 28.83 18.95 -29.37
CA ALA A 126 30.25 18.82 -29.73
C ALA A 126 30.43 18.43 -31.21
N ALA A 127 29.65 17.47 -31.70
CA ALA A 127 29.71 17.07 -33.11
C ALA A 127 29.33 18.20 -34.07
N LEU A 128 28.32 19.01 -33.72
CA LEU A 128 27.93 20.20 -34.50
C LEU A 128 29.01 21.28 -34.46
N SER A 129 29.64 21.50 -33.31
CA SER A 129 30.77 22.42 -33.16
C SER A 129 31.97 22.00 -34.03
N ASP A 130 32.31 20.71 -34.04
CA ASP A 130 33.40 20.20 -34.87
C ASP A 130 33.11 20.34 -36.36
N LEU A 131 31.86 20.08 -36.79
CA LEU A 131 31.43 20.23 -38.18
C LEU A 131 31.45 21.70 -38.64
N THR A 132 30.99 22.62 -37.79
CA THR A 132 31.03 24.06 -38.11
C THR A 132 32.48 24.55 -38.22
N THR A 133 33.34 24.17 -37.27
CA THR A 133 34.78 24.49 -37.30
C THR A 133 35.45 23.95 -38.56
N ALA A 134 35.19 22.69 -38.92
CA ALA A 134 35.74 22.08 -40.13
C ALA A 134 35.24 22.76 -41.42
N ARG A 135 33.99 23.25 -41.45
CA ARG A 135 33.43 23.99 -42.59
C ARG A 135 34.12 25.35 -42.77
N PHE A 136 34.30 26.11 -41.68
CA PHE A 136 34.99 27.40 -41.75
C PHE A 136 36.46 27.24 -42.14
N ALA A 137 37.15 26.22 -41.64
CA ALA A 137 38.53 25.92 -42.02
C ALA A 137 38.67 25.62 -43.53
N ARG A 138 37.70 24.93 -44.15
CA ARG A 138 37.71 24.69 -45.61
C ARG A 138 37.47 25.96 -46.42
N GLN A 139 36.62 26.87 -45.95
CA GLN A 139 36.34 28.13 -46.63
C GLN A 139 37.52 29.12 -46.57
N ALA A 140 38.37 29.04 -45.54
CA ALA A 140 39.54 29.91 -45.41
C ALA A 140 40.73 29.50 -46.29
N VAL A 141 40.68 28.32 -46.92
CA VAL A 141 41.76 27.75 -47.75
C VAL A 141 41.41 27.80 -49.26
N SER A 142 40.18 28.19 -49.62
CA SER A 142 39.78 28.52 -51.01
C SER A 142 39.84 30.02 -51.24
#